data_AF-A0A533YI58-F1
#
_entry.id   AF-A0A533YI58-F1
#
_cell.length_a   1.000
_cell.length_b   1.000
_cell.length_c   1.000
_cell.angle_alpha   90.00
_cell.angle_beta   90.00
_cell.angle_gamma   90.00
#
_symmetry.space_group_name_H-M   'P 1'
#
loop_
_entity.id
_entity.type
_entity.pdbx_description
1 polymer ?
#
loop_
_entity_poly.entity_id
_entity_poly.type
_entity_poly.pdbx_seq_one_letter_code
_entity_poly.pdbx_strand_id
1 'polypeptide(L)' 'NLEQMVDYATGQPHTAHTLNPVPCLIVDDRPHALRASGVLADIAPTIVHLMGLPQPPEMTGLSLIKE' A
#
# COMPACT_ATOMS: atom_id res chain seq x y z
N ASN A 1 1.42 9.82 9.28
CA ASN A 1 1.76 11.13 9.88
C ASN A 1 0.52 11.74 10.51
N LEU A 2 -0.40 12.32 9.71
CA LEU A 2 -1.58 13.07 10.21
C LEU A 2 -2.49 12.32 11.21
N GLU A 3 -2.47 10.99 11.18
CA GLU A 3 -3.23 10.13 12.07
C GLU A 3 -2.68 10.11 13.51
N GLN A 4 -1.49 10.68 13.76
CA GLN A 4 -0.93 10.86 15.10
C GLN A 4 -0.30 12.25 15.22
N MET A 5 -1.00 13.15 15.90
CA MET A 5 -0.56 14.55 16.09
C MET A 5 0.04 14.83 17.48
N VAL A 6 -0.01 13.85 18.39
CA VAL A 6 0.50 13.95 19.76
C VAL A 6 1.36 12.72 20.05
N ASP A 7 2.49 12.92 20.71
CA ASP A 7 3.28 11.83 21.28
C ASP A 7 2.65 11.37 22.59
N TYR A 8 2.14 10.14 22.63
CA TYR A 8 1.45 9.60 23.81
C TYR A 8 2.36 9.34 25.01
N ALA A 9 3.68 9.28 24.83
CA ALA A 9 4.64 9.13 25.93
C ALA A 9 4.95 10.46 26.60
N THR A 10 4.99 11.56 25.84
CA THR A 10 5.44 12.89 26.33
C THR A 10 4.34 13.94 26.39
N GLY A 11 3.22 13.73 25.69
CA GLY A 11 2.13 14.70 25.53
C GLY A 11 2.45 15.88 24.62
N GLN A 12 3.63 15.92 24.00
CA GLN A 12 4.05 17.00 23.10
C GLN A 12 3.53 16.80 21.67
N PRO A 13 3.54 17.85 20.82
CA PRO A 13 3.22 17.70 19.40
C PRO A 13 4.12 16.66 18.73
N HIS A 14 3.50 15.72 18.00
CA HIS A 14 4.22 14.74 17.20
C HIS A 14 4.48 15.30 15.81
N THR A 15 5.74 15.51 15.44
CA THR A 15 6.12 16.13 14.15
C THR A 15 6.81 15.16 13.19
N ALA A 16 6.79 13.86 13.49
CA ALA A 16 7.47 12.82 12.72
C ALA A 16 6.49 11.93 11.95
N HIS A 17 7.01 11.03 11.12
CA HIS A 17 6.23 9.94 10.54
C HIS A 17 5.75 8.96 11.61
N THR A 18 4.85 8.06 11.22
CA THR A 18 4.40 6.93 12.03
C THR A 18 4.82 5.64 11.34
N LEU A 19 4.72 4.52 12.06
CA LEU A 19 4.90 3.17 11.51
C LEU A 19 3.57 2.50 11.14
N ASN A 20 2.48 3.28 11.13
CA ASN A 20 1.16 2.75 10.85
C ASN A 20 1.06 2.27 9.39
N PRO A 21 0.30 1.20 9.13
CA PRO A 21 0.00 0.80 7.77
C PRO A 21 -0.79 1.90 7.04
N VAL A 22 -0.68 1.90 5.71
CA VAL A 22 -1.40 2.84 4.85
C VAL A 22 -2.60 2.15 4.20
N PRO A 23 -3.72 2.86 3.97
CA PRO A 23 -4.83 2.32 3.20
C PRO A 23 -4.42 2.14 1.73
N CYS A 24 -4.94 1.11 1.09
CA CYS A 24 -4.79 0.85 -0.35
C CYS A 24 -6.17 0.51 -0.93
N LEU A 25 -6.55 1.20 -2.00
CA LEU A 25 -7.83 1.02 -2.67
C LEU A 25 -7.61 0.90 -4.18
N ILE A 26 -8.35 -0.02 -4.82
CA ILE A 26 -8.52 -0.05 -6.26
C ILE A 26 -9.91 0.48 -6.57
N VAL A 27 -9.99 1.45 -7.46
CA VAL A 27 -11.24 2.02 -7.97
C VAL A 27 -11.34 1.63 -9.44
N ASP A 28 -12.26 0.73 -9.74
CA ASP A 28 -12.49 0.17 -11.06
C ASP A 28 -13.98 -0.23 -11.17
N ASP A 29 -14.50 -0.35 -12.40
CA ASP A 29 -15.86 -0.82 -12.68
C ASP A 29 -16.03 -2.29 -12.27
N ARG A 30 -14.92 -3.04 -12.18
CA ARG A 30 -14.89 -4.43 -11.75
C ARG A 30 -14.38 -4.55 -10.32
N PRO A 31 -14.98 -5.43 -9.50
CA PRO A 31 -14.46 -5.68 -8.16
C PRO A 31 -13.14 -6.46 -8.22
N HIS A 32 -12.17 -6.06 -7.40
CA HIS A 32 -10.89 -6.75 -7.23
C HIS A 32 -10.72 -7.16 -5.77
N ALA A 33 -10.35 -8.42 -5.53
CA ALA A 33 -10.02 -8.88 -4.20
C ALA A 33 -8.54 -8.61 -3.91
N LEU A 34 -8.24 -7.86 -2.84
CA LEU A 34 -6.87 -7.59 -2.43
C LEU A 34 -6.36 -8.62 -1.42
N ARG A 35 -5.05 -8.89 -1.45
CA ARG A 35 -4.32 -9.57 -0.37
C ARG A 35 -4.50 -8.80 0.94
N ALA A 36 -4.56 -9.52 2.05
CA ALA A 36 -4.79 -8.91 3.37
C ALA A 36 -3.63 -8.00 3.84
N SER A 37 -2.44 -8.21 3.29
CA SER A 37 -1.24 -7.43 3.57
C SER A 37 -0.35 -7.34 2.34
N GLY A 38 0.46 -6.29 2.29
CA GLY A 38 1.46 -6.06 1.26
C GLY A 38 2.42 -4.94 1.65
N VAL A 39 3.33 -4.61 0.74
CA VAL A 39 4.34 -3.57 0.92
C VAL A 39 4.31 -2.58 -0.24
N LEU A 40 5.01 -1.45 -0.11
CA LEU A 40 5.04 -0.42 -1.18
C LEU A 40 5.62 -0.94 -2.51
N ALA A 41 6.53 -1.91 -2.46
CA ALA A 41 7.08 -2.54 -3.66
C ALA A 41 6.04 -3.33 -4.47
N ASP A 42 4.88 -3.66 -3.89
CA ASP A 42 3.79 -4.38 -4.54
C ASP A 42 2.94 -3.48 -5.44
N ILE A 43 3.06 -2.15 -5.33
CA ILE A 43 2.22 -1.19 -6.07
C ILE A 43 2.48 -1.27 -7.58
N ALA A 44 3.74 -1.21 -8.02
CA ALA A 44 4.05 -1.27 -9.45
C ALA A 44 3.65 -2.60 -10.11
N PRO A 45 3.94 -3.77 -9.53
CA PRO A 45 3.38 -5.06 -9.96
C PRO A 45 1.85 -5.08 -10.09
N THR A 46 1.14 -4.46 -9.13
CA THR A 46 -0.33 -4.37 -9.16
C THR A 46 -0.83 -3.52 -10.33
N ILE A 47 -0.15 -2.40 -10.63
CA ILE A 47 -0.52 -1.53 -11.75
C ILE A 47 -0.35 -2.27 -13.08
N VAL A 48 0.80 -2.93 -13.32
CA VAL A 48 1.01 -3.66 -14.58
C VAL A 48 0.05 -4.83 -14.74
N HIS A 49 -0.33 -5.50 -13.64
CA HIS A 49 -1.37 -6.52 -13.64
C HIS A 49 -2.72 -5.95 -14.11
N LEU A 50 -3.16 -4.81 -13.57
CA LEU A 50 -4.40 -4.14 -13.99
C LEU A 50 -4.37 -3.72 -15.46
N MET A 51 -3.20 -3.35 -15.98
CA MET A 51 -2.99 -3.00 -17.38
C MET A 51 -2.94 -4.22 -18.32
N GLY A 52 -2.91 -5.45 -17.79
CA GLY A 52 -2.72 -6.67 -18.57
C GLY A 52 -1.31 -6.79 -19.17
N LEU A 53 -0.31 -6.16 -18.54
CA LEU A 53 1.08 -6.20 -18.97
C LEU A 53 1.89 -7.24 -18.20
N PRO A 54 2.91 -7.87 -18.81
CA PRO A 54 3.79 -8.78 -18.10
C PRO A 54 4.64 -8.02 -17.08
N GLN A 55 4.81 -8.60 -15.90
CA GLN A 55 5.72 -8.09 -14.88
C GLN A 55 7.18 -8.42 -15.27
N PRO A 56 8.09 -7.43 -15.30
CA PRO A 56 9.50 -7.68 -15.58
C PRO A 56 10.20 -8.35 -14.38
N PRO A 57 11.28 -9.13 -14.60
CA PRO A 57 11.95 -9.90 -13.56
C PRO A 57 12.63 -9.05 -12.48
N GLU A 58 12.96 -7.78 -12.77
CA GLU A 58 13.53 -6.85 -11.81
C GLU A 58 12.51 -6.37 -10.76
N MET A 59 11.20 -6.46 -11.06
CA MET A 59 10.15 -6.19 -10.08
C MET A 59 10.00 -7.41 -9.17
N THR A 60 10.56 -7.31 -7.97
CA THR A 60 10.50 -8.38 -6.96
C THR A 60 9.25 -8.35 -6.09
N GLY A 61 8.50 -7.23 -6.11
CA GLY A 61 7.19 -7.14 -5.46
C GLY A 61 6.15 -8.02 -6.13
N LEU A 62 5.04 -8.25 -5.46
CA LEU A 62 3.96 -9.12 -5.92
C LEU A 62 2.66 -8.33 -6.01
N SER A 63 1.89 -8.49 -7.09
CA SER A 63 0.57 -7.86 -7.21
C SER A 63 -0.27 -8.05 -5.93
N LEU A 64 -0.98 -7.00 -5.53
CA LEU A 64 -1.90 -7.02 -4.40
C LEU A 64 -3.23 -7.68 -4.77
N ILE A 65 -3.55 -7.82 -6.05
CA ILE A 65 -4.77 -8.49 -6.52
C ILE A 65 -4.61 -10.01 -6.34
N LYS A 66 -5.59 -10.65 -5.72
CA LYS A 66 -5.67 -12.11 -5.60
C LYS A 66 -6.04 -12.72 -6.95
N GLU A 67 -5.43 -13.86 -7.25
CA GLU A 67 -5.87 -14.75 -8.33
C GLU A 67 -7.25 -15.37 -8.04
#